data_AF-A0A8S3GFB1-F1
#
_entry.id   AF-A0A8S3GFB1-F1
#
_cell.length_a   1.000
_cell.length_b   1.000
_cell.length_c   1.000
_cell.angle_alpha   90.00
_cell.angle_beta   90.00
_cell.angle_gamma   90.00
#
_symmetry.space_group_name_H-M   'P 1'
#
loop_
_entity.id
_entity.type
_entity.pdbx_description
1 polymer ?
#
loop_
_entity_poly.entity_id
_entity_poly.type
_entity_poly.pdbx_seq_one_letter_code
_entity_poly.pdbx_strand_id
1 'polypeptide(L)' 'YVADTNNHRVQLFLSGQFNGTTIAGVTAVSGSAVNKLNSPQSLTLDSNLNLYVADTSNNRIQYFQRC' A
#
# COMPACT_ATOMS: atom_id res chain seq x y z
N TYR A 1 7.44 1.36 5.84
CA TYR A 1 6.24 1.10 5.03
C TYR A 1 5.13 0.68 5.97
N VAL A 2 3.94 1.25 5.84
CA VAL A 2 2.80 1.02 6.72
C VAL A 2 1.58 0.72 5.85
N ALA A 3 0.95 -0.43 6.08
CA ALA A 3 -0.38 -0.71 5.56
C ALA A 3 -1.39 0.06 6.41
N ASP A 4 -1.92 1.16 5.88
CA ASP A 4 -2.86 2.04 6.55
C ASP A 4 -4.29 1.56 6.23
N THR A 5 -4.67 0.44 6.84
CA THR A 5 -5.77 -0.45 6.46
C THR A 5 -7.08 0.29 6.21
N ASN A 6 -7.54 1.08 7.19
CA ASN A 6 -8.83 1.75 7.13
C ASN A 6 -8.82 2.98 6.22
N ASN A 7 -7.63 3.50 5.88
CA ASN A 7 -7.48 4.57 4.89
C ASN A 7 -7.23 4.03 3.48
N HIS A 8 -7.23 2.71 3.31
CA HIS A 8 -7.12 2.02 2.02
C HIS A 8 -5.88 2.41 1.21
N ARG A 9 -4.75 2.59 1.91
CA ARG A 9 -3.48 3.02 1.30
C ARG A 9 -2.27 2.38 1.96
N VAL A 10 -1.12 2.55 1.33
CA VAL A 10 0.19 2.26 1.90
C VAL A 10 0.98 3.57 2.02
N GLN A 11 1.57 3.78 3.20
CA GLN A 11 2.41 4.94 3.46
C GLN A 11 3.88 4.57 3.69
N LEU A 12 4.77 5.42 3.19
CA LEU A 12 6.19 5.41 3.48
C LEU A 12 6.51 6.53 4.46
N PHE A 13 7.12 6.17 5.59
CA PHE A 13 7.72 7.10 6.54
C PHE A 13 9.23 6.94 6.46
N LEU A 14 9.95 8.02 6.15
CA LEU A 14 11.40 8.03 6.27
C LEU A 14 11.78 8.26 7.74
N SER A 15 12.98 7.81 8.10
CA SER A 15 13.47 7.96 9.48
C SER A 15 13.44 9.43 9.90
N GLY A 16 12.80 9.70 11.05
CA GLY A 16 12.64 11.05 11.59
C GLY A 16 11.51 11.90 10.98
N GLN A 17 10.74 11.37 10.03
CA GLN A 17 9.57 12.07 9.48
C GLN A 17 8.28 11.69 10.23
N PHE A 18 7.46 12.69 10.53
CA PHE A 18 6.12 12.52 11.11
C PHE A 18 5.01 12.41 10.04
N ASN A 19 5.28 12.88 8.83
CA ASN A 19 4.35 12.82 7.70
C ASN A 19 4.77 11.70 6.75
N GLY A 20 3.84 10.82 6.43
CA GLY A 20 4.05 9.74 5.47
C GLY A 20 3.69 10.14 4.05
N THR A 21 4.43 9.64 3.06
CA THR A 21 4.07 9.74 1.64
C THR A 21 3.20 8.55 1.26
N THR A 22 2.07 8.79 0.58
CA THR A 22 1.26 7.70 0.02
C THR A 22 1.94 7.15 -1.22
N ILE A 23 2.25 5.86 -1.22
CA ILE A 23 2.98 5.20 -2.32
C ILE A 23 2.13 4.16 -3.06
N ALA A 24 1.00 3.75 -2.49
CA ALA A 24 0.02 2.88 -3.14
C ALA A 24 -1.38 3.12 -2.57
N GLY A 25 -2.40 2.93 -3.40
CA GLY A 25 -3.80 3.20 -3.06
C GLY A 25 -4.19 4.68 -3.19
N VAL A 26 -5.48 4.97 -3.01
CA VAL A 26 -6.04 6.31 -3.01
C VAL A 26 -6.62 6.57 -1.62
N THR A 27 -6.13 7.61 -0.94
CA THR A 27 -6.51 7.91 0.45
C THR A 27 -8.03 7.97 0.60
N ALA A 28 -8.56 7.21 1.55
CA ALA A 28 -9.99 7.14 1.89
C ALA A 28 -10.90 6.65 0.75
N VAL A 29 -10.35 6.05 -0.31
CA VAL A 29 -11.13 5.50 -1.43
C VAL A 29 -10.78 4.03 -1.61
N SER A 30 -11.69 3.15 -1.17
CA SER A 30 -11.59 1.72 -1.46
C SER A 30 -11.97 1.42 -2.91
N GLY A 31 -11.49 0.27 -3.41
CA GLY A 31 -11.93 -0.29 -4.67
C GLY A 31 -10.99 -1.36 -5.22
N SER A 32 -11.39 -1.98 -6.31
CA SER A 32 -10.66 -3.07 -6.98
C SER A 32 -9.86 -2.63 -8.20
N ALA A 33 -9.88 -1.34 -8.54
CA ALA A 33 -9.07 -0.79 -9.64
C ALA A 33 -7.56 -1.01 -9.38
N VAL A 34 -6.75 -0.94 -10.44
CA VAL A 34 -5.29 -1.19 -10.36
C VAL A 34 -4.57 -0.21 -9.41
N ASN A 35 -5.07 1.02 -9.28
CA ASN A 35 -4.50 2.03 -8.39
C ASN A 35 -5.20 2.13 -7.02
N LYS A 36 -6.18 1.26 -6.73
CA LYS A 36 -6.95 1.26 -5.48
C LYS A 36 -6.67 0.01 -4.68
N LEU A 37 -6.76 0.15 -3.36
CA LEU A 37 -6.69 -0.93 -2.40
C LEU A 37 -8.00 -0.98 -1.61
N ASN A 38 -8.25 -2.08 -0.92
CA ASN A 38 -9.40 -2.31 -0.08
C ASN A 38 -8.98 -3.10 1.16
N SER A 39 -8.88 -2.37 2.28
CA SER A 39 -8.40 -2.86 3.57
C SER A 39 -7.10 -3.70 3.46
N PRO A 40 -6.00 -3.11 2.95
CA PRO A 40 -4.73 -3.83 2.87
C PRO A 40 -4.22 -4.14 4.28
N GLN A 41 -3.87 -5.38 4.59
CA GLN A 41 -3.48 -5.77 5.95
C GLN A 41 -1.99 -6.02 6.14
N SER A 42 -1.28 -6.36 5.07
CA SER A 42 0.14 -6.67 5.11
C SER A 42 0.82 -6.27 3.82
N LEU A 43 2.13 -6.08 3.90
CA LEU A 43 2.98 -5.77 2.77
C LEU A 43 4.38 -6.36 2.96
N THR A 44 5.05 -6.61 1.84
CA THR A 44 6.47 -6.95 1.81
C THR A 44 7.16 -6.31 0.61
N LEU A 45 8.48 -6.27 0.65
CA LEU A 45 9.33 -5.78 -0.42
C LEU A 45 10.21 -6.91 -0.93
N ASP A 46 10.49 -6.92 -2.23
CA ASP A 46 11.59 -7.74 -2.78
C ASP A 46 12.94 -7.01 -2.70
N SER A 47 14.00 -7.67 -3.19
CA SER A 47 15.36 -7.11 -3.22
C SER A 47 15.51 -5.86 -4.08
N ASN A 48 14.60 -5.66 -5.03
CA ASN A 48 14.54 -4.46 -5.88
C ASN A 48 13.60 -3.39 -5.29
N LEU A 49 13.14 -3.61 -4.04
CA LEU A 49 12.20 -2.75 -3.33
C LEU A 49 10.86 -2.57 -4.05
N ASN A 50 10.46 -3.53 -4.89
CA ASN A 50 9.09 -3.58 -5.39
C ASN A 50 8.15 -3.99 -4.25
N LEU A 51 6.95 -3.43 -4.26
CA LEU A 51 5.99 -3.57 -3.18
C LEU A 51 4.92 -4.61 -3.54
N TYR A 52 4.74 -5.57 -2.63
CA TYR A 52 3.66 -6.55 -2.68
C TYR A 52 2.72 -6.27 -1.51
N VAL A 53 1.44 -6.05 -1.81
CA VAL A 53 0.41 -5.71 -0.82
C VAL A 53 -0.64 -6.80 -0.80
N ALA A 54 -0.96 -7.31 0.40
CA ALA A 54 -2.12 -8.14 0.61
C ALA A 54 -3.37 -7.23 0.62
N ASP A 55 -4.04 -7.15 -0.53
CA ASP A 55 -5.26 -6.36 -0.75
C ASP A 55 -6.48 -7.18 -0.30
N THR A 56 -6.56 -7.39 1.02
CA THR A 56 -7.32 -8.47 1.66
C THR A 56 -8.79 -8.48 1.28
N SER A 57 -9.50 -7.35 1.33
CA SER A 57 -10.93 -7.33 1.00
C SER A 57 -11.22 -7.51 -0.49
N ASN A 58 -10.21 -7.37 -1.34
CA ASN A 58 -10.29 -7.68 -2.76
C ASN A 58 -9.80 -9.11 -3.09
N ASN A 59 -9.42 -9.90 -2.09
CA ASN A 59 -8.95 -11.29 -2.23
C ASN A 59 -7.79 -11.43 -3.23
N ARG A 60 -6.83 -10.49 -3.24
CA ARG A 60 -5.70 -10.51 -4.17
C ARG A 60 -4.40 -10.05 -3.50
N ILE A 61 -3.29 -10.38 -4.15
CA ILE A 61 -2.02 -9.70 -3.94
C ILE A 61 -1.83 -8.67 -5.06
N GLN A 62 -1.48 -7.45 -4.69
CA GLN A 62 -1.19 -6.39 -5.65
C GLN A 62 0.28 -6.06 -5.65
N TYR A 63 0.86 -6.01 -6.84
CA TYR A 63 2.26 -5.68 -7.10
C TYR A 63 2.38 -4.24 -7.58
N PHE A 64 3.31 -3.50 -6.99
CA PHE A 64 3.68 -2.15 -7.40
C PHE A 64 5.18 -2.12 -7.66
N GLN A 65 5.54 -1.83 -8.91
CA GLN A 65 6.93 -1.69 -9.31
C GLN A 65 7.51 -0.39 -8.72
N ARG A 66 8.73 -0.47 -8.19
CA ARG A 66 9.48 0.72 -7.81
C ARG A 66 10.05 1.38 -9.06
N CYS A 67 9.71 2.64 -9.26
CA CYS A 67 10.32 3.49 -10.29
C CYS A 67 11.65 4.05 -9.80
#